data_AF-A0A959TV72-F1
#
_entry.id   AF-A0A959TV72-F1
#
_cell.length_a   1.000
_cell.length_b   1.000
_cell.length_c   1.000
_cell.angle_alpha   90.00
_cell.angle_beta   90.00
_cell.angle_gamma   90.00
#
_symmetry.space_group_name_H-M   'P 1'
#
loop_
_entity.id
_entity.type
_entity.pdbx_description
1 polymer ?
#
loop_
_entity_poly.entity_id
_entity_poly.type
_entity_poly.pdbx_seq_one_letter_code
_entity_poly.pdbx_strand_id
1 'polypeptide(L)'
;MKHFTTSLVLFALAGIGLLYVKMNDLEKRSQQVDELPPGVAQEHMEEEVELAVMMGRLHHFAMKLHAAGSANDLELARFYHHEMHEVFEGLEDGRIMDEGKDISALVAQYGRPSLDAMGAHLQEEDSAGFSAMYDGLLQSCNACHAASDHAFIRVVAPVRVPNGQVFGSHR
;
A
#
# COMPACT_ATOMS: atom_id res chain seq x y z
N MET A 1 8.00 3.32 66.59
CA MET A 1 8.76 2.59 65.55
C MET A 1 8.21 1.19 65.24
N LYS A 2 7.77 0.38 66.21
CA LYS A 2 7.27 -0.99 65.95
C LYS A 2 5.95 -1.09 65.15
N HIS A 3 5.05 -0.11 65.27
CA HIS A 3 3.78 -0.10 64.53
C HIS A 3 3.91 0.29 63.05
N PHE A 4 4.97 1.01 62.68
CA PHE A 4 5.22 1.44 61.30
C PHE A 4 5.73 0.28 60.43
N THR A 5 6.61 -0.57 60.99
CA THR A 5 7.11 -1.76 60.31
C THR A 5 6.03 -2.83 60.14
N THR A 6 5.11 -2.99 61.10
CA THR A 6 3.99 -3.94 60.97
C THR A 6 2.99 -3.54 59.89
N SER A 7 2.67 -2.25 59.74
CA SER A 7 1.80 -1.79 58.65
C SER A 7 2.46 -1.93 57.29
N LEU A 8 3.75 -1.62 57.16
CA LEU A 8 4.48 -1.78 55.90
C LEU A 8 4.51 -3.24 55.42
N VAL A 9 4.70 -4.20 56.35
CA VAL A 9 4.67 -5.64 56.04
C VAL A 9 3.27 -6.08 55.60
N LEU A 10 2.20 -5.60 56.25
CA LEU A 10 0.82 -5.91 55.83
C LEU A 10 0.49 -5.37 54.44
N PHE A 11 0.92 -4.16 54.10
CA PHE A 11 0.73 -3.60 52.76
C PHE A 11 1.55 -4.36 51.69
N ALA A 12 2.78 -4.77 52.02
CA ALA A 12 3.59 -5.57 51.10
C ALA A 12 2.96 -6.95 50.84
N LEU A 13 2.46 -7.63 51.86
CA LEU A 13 1.78 -8.92 51.72
C LEU A 13 0.46 -8.79 50.94
N ALA A 14 -0.32 -7.73 51.17
CA ALA A 14 -1.52 -7.44 50.39
C ALA A 14 -1.20 -7.16 48.91
N GLY A 15 -0.13 -6.41 48.63
CA GLY A 15 0.34 -6.15 47.26
C GLY A 15 0.79 -7.42 46.55
N ILE A 16 1.55 -8.29 47.22
CA ILE A 16 1.96 -9.60 46.69
C ILE A 16 0.74 -10.49 46.42
N GLY A 17 -0.24 -10.52 47.33
CA GLY A 17 -1.49 -11.25 47.13
C GLY A 17 -2.28 -10.77 45.92
N LEU A 18 -2.35 -9.46 45.70
CA LEU A 18 -3.02 -8.87 44.53
C LEU A 18 -2.31 -9.21 43.22
N LEU A 19 -0.97 -9.19 43.21
CA LEU A 19 -0.17 -9.60 42.06
C LEU A 19 -0.35 -11.08 41.74
N TYR A 20 -0.39 -11.94 42.76
CA TYR A 20 -0.61 -13.37 42.60
C TYR A 20 -1.99 -13.67 42.00
N VAL A 21 -3.05 -12.98 42.45
CA VAL A 21 -4.40 -13.11 41.87
C VAL A 21 -4.41 -12.66 40.41
N LYS A 22 -3.76 -11.53 40.09
CA LYS A 22 -3.64 -11.06 38.70
C LYS A 22 -2.88 -12.05 37.81
N MET A 23 -1.79 -12.63 38.30
CA MET A 23 -1.02 -13.62 37.54
C MET A 23 -1.85 -14.88 37.27
N ASN A 24 -2.59 -15.36 38.27
CA ASN A 24 -3.47 -16.53 38.10
C ASN A 24 -4.65 -16.25 37.15
N ASP A 25 -5.18 -15.03 37.14
CA ASP A 25 -6.20 -14.61 36.17
C ASP A 25 -5.65 -14.54 34.75
N LEU A 26 -4.42 -14.03 34.58
CA LEU A 26 -3.73 -13.99 33.28
C LEU A 26 -3.39 -15.40 32.77
N GLU A 27 -2.94 -16.29 33.64
CA GLU A 27 -2.64 -17.68 33.29
C GLU A 27 -3.89 -18.42 32.81
N LYS A 28 -5.03 -18.24 33.50
CA LYS A 28 -6.33 -18.78 33.06
C LYS A 28 -6.78 -18.21 31.72
N ARG A 29 -6.62 -16.90 31.50
CA ARG A 29 -6.95 -16.27 30.21
C ARG A 29 -6.03 -16.75 29.08
N SER A 30 -4.76 -17.00 29.37
CA SER A 30 -3.80 -17.57 28.40
C SER A 30 -4.18 -18.99 28.02
N GLN A 31 -4.50 -19.84 29.01
CA GLN A 31 -4.96 -21.20 28.76
C GLN A 31 -6.25 -21.23 27.94
N GLN A 32 -7.17 -20.29 28.19
CA GLN A 32 -8.39 -20.15 27.39
C GLN A 32 -8.10 -19.75 25.92
N VAL A 33 -7.01 -19.03 25.66
CA VAL A 33 -6.56 -18.71 24.28
C VAL A 33 -5.93 -19.92 23.61
N ASP A 34 -5.19 -20.75 24.35
CA ASP A 34 -4.59 -22.01 23.85
C ASP A 34 -5.65 -23.11 23.61
N GLU A 35 -6.79 -23.04 24.29
CA GLU A 35 -7.94 -23.94 24.12
C GLU A 35 -8.90 -23.53 22.98
N LEU A 36 -8.69 -22.36 22.36
CA LEU A 36 -9.44 -22.00 21.15
C LEU A 36 -9.12 -23.01 20.04
N PRO A 37 -10.13 -23.49 19.30
CA PRO A 37 -9.89 -24.41 18.20
C PRO A 37 -8.86 -23.80 17.22
N PRO A 38 -7.91 -24.60 16.70
CA PRO A 38 -6.93 -24.15 15.73
C PRO A 38 -7.70 -23.68 14.48
N GLY A 39 -7.87 -22.37 14.36
CA GLY A 39 -8.75 -21.74 13.38
C GLY A 39 -9.23 -20.35 13.80
N VAL A 40 -9.37 -20.06 15.10
CA VAL A 40 -9.81 -18.71 15.55
C VAL A 40 -8.69 -17.66 15.44
N ALA A 41 -7.42 -18.08 15.37
CA ALA A 41 -6.26 -17.19 15.31
C ALA A 41 -5.62 -17.05 13.92
N GLN A 42 -6.14 -17.72 12.89
CA GLN A 42 -5.58 -17.64 11.53
C GLN A 42 -6.67 -17.75 10.47
N GLU A 43 -7.57 -16.78 10.46
CA GLU A 43 -8.07 -16.27 9.18
C GLU A 43 -7.33 -14.96 8.91
N HIS A 44 -6.03 -15.05 8.66
CA HIS A 44 -5.48 -14.16 7.65
C HIS A 44 -6.15 -14.64 6.37
N MET A 45 -7.34 -14.09 6.06
CA MET A 45 -7.80 -14.04 4.69
C MET A 45 -6.59 -13.51 3.92
N GLU A 46 -5.98 -14.35 3.07
CA GLU A 46 -5.27 -13.80 1.93
C GLU A 46 -6.30 -12.89 1.28
N GLU A 47 -6.16 -11.58 1.48
CA GLU A 47 -7.03 -10.60 0.85
C GLU A 47 -6.77 -10.78 -0.63
N GLU A 48 -7.65 -11.55 -1.28
CA GLU A 48 -7.56 -11.84 -2.71
C GLU A 48 -7.46 -10.48 -3.40
N VAL A 49 -6.30 -10.24 -4.03
CA VAL A 49 -5.99 -8.95 -4.63
C VAL A 49 -6.97 -8.75 -5.77
N GLU A 50 -8.00 -7.93 -5.54
CA GLU A 50 -9.02 -7.66 -6.55
C GLU A 50 -8.40 -6.77 -7.63
N LEU A 51 -8.24 -7.37 -8.82
CA LEU A 51 -7.50 -6.77 -9.92
C LEU A 51 -8.09 -5.43 -10.36
N ALA A 52 -9.42 -5.30 -10.43
CA ALA A 52 -10.06 -4.06 -10.88
C ALA A 52 -9.84 -2.90 -9.89
N VAL A 53 -9.78 -3.16 -8.59
CA VAL A 53 -9.45 -2.20 -7.54
C VAL A 53 -8.01 -1.72 -7.71
N MET A 54 -7.06 -2.63 -7.92
CA MET A 54 -5.65 -2.26 -8.14
C MET A 54 -5.47 -1.45 -9.43
N MET A 55 -6.11 -1.88 -10.52
CA MET A 55 -6.12 -1.14 -11.78
C MET A 55 -6.80 0.24 -11.65
N GLY A 56 -7.87 0.33 -10.85
CA GLY A 56 -8.53 1.59 -10.52
C GLY A 56 -7.61 2.55 -9.75
N ARG A 57 -6.83 2.04 -8.79
CA ARG A 57 -5.81 2.81 -8.06
C ARG A 57 -4.72 3.31 -9.00
N LEU A 58 -4.17 2.44 -9.86
CA LEU A 58 -3.20 2.84 -10.89
C LEU A 58 -3.74 3.95 -11.79
N HIS A 59 -4.97 3.81 -12.28
CA HIS A 59 -5.59 4.82 -13.13
C HIS A 59 -5.70 6.17 -12.41
N HIS A 60 -6.19 6.15 -11.16
CA HIS A 60 -6.31 7.35 -10.34
C HIS A 60 -4.97 8.03 -10.07
N PHE A 61 -3.94 7.28 -9.69
CA PHE A 61 -2.62 7.84 -9.45
C PHE A 61 -1.95 8.31 -10.74
N ALA A 62 -2.10 7.60 -11.86
CA ALA A 62 -1.60 8.04 -13.16
C ALA A 62 -2.21 9.38 -13.60
N MET A 63 -3.49 9.61 -13.34
CA MET A 63 -4.12 10.91 -13.63
C MET A 63 -3.54 12.03 -12.76
N LYS A 64 -3.29 11.76 -11.48
CA LYS A 64 -2.74 12.73 -10.54
C LYS A 64 -1.27 13.02 -10.79
N LEU A 65 -0.49 12.00 -11.17
CA LEU A 65 0.87 12.12 -11.66
C LEU A 65 0.95 13.06 -12.86
N HIS A 66 0.08 12.88 -13.85
CA HIS A 66 -0.01 13.78 -15.01
C HIS A 66 -0.30 15.22 -14.59
N ALA A 67 -1.30 15.46 -13.74
CA ALA A 67 -1.62 16.81 -13.28
C ALA A 67 -0.46 17.47 -12.55
N ALA A 68 0.21 16.74 -11.65
CA ALA A 68 1.36 17.24 -10.90
C ALA A 68 2.53 17.59 -11.84
N GLY A 69 2.95 16.66 -12.71
CA GLY A 69 4.06 16.91 -13.64
C GLY A 69 3.74 18.00 -14.66
N SER A 70 2.50 18.07 -15.16
CA SER A 70 2.06 19.15 -16.07
C SER A 70 2.08 20.53 -15.40
N ALA A 71 1.88 20.58 -14.08
CA ALA A 71 1.96 21.80 -13.29
C ALA A 71 3.40 22.11 -12.81
N ASN A 72 4.39 21.30 -13.21
CA ASN A 72 5.76 21.35 -12.71
C ASN A 72 5.85 21.23 -11.17
N ASP A 73 4.91 20.47 -10.57
CA ASP A 73 4.87 20.16 -9.15
C ASP A 73 5.62 18.85 -8.91
N LEU A 74 6.96 18.92 -8.95
CA LEU A 74 7.83 17.75 -8.93
C LEU A 74 7.72 16.94 -7.63
N GLU A 75 7.48 17.61 -6.50
CA GLU A 75 7.27 16.94 -5.23
C GLU A 75 6.02 16.06 -5.28
N LEU A 76 4.91 16.61 -5.75
CA LEU A 76 3.66 15.87 -5.88
C LEU A 76 3.72 14.81 -7.00
N ALA A 77 4.47 15.06 -8.07
CA ALA A 77 4.70 14.07 -9.11
C ALA A 77 5.48 12.87 -8.57
N ARG A 78 6.54 13.09 -7.80
CA ARG A 78 7.28 12.00 -7.13
C ARG A 78 6.41 11.23 -6.14
N PHE A 79 5.55 11.92 -5.39
CA PHE A 79 4.58 11.26 -4.52
C PHE A 79 3.68 10.30 -5.31
N TYR A 80 3.04 10.75 -6.39
CA TYR A 80 2.16 9.86 -7.16
C TYR A 80 2.89 8.78 -7.95
N HIS A 81 4.14 9.04 -8.36
CA HIS A 81 5.00 8.01 -8.92
C HIS A 81 5.26 6.89 -7.89
N HIS A 82 5.60 7.25 -6.65
CA HIS A 82 5.77 6.29 -5.56
C HIS A 82 4.50 5.50 -5.26
N GLU A 83 3.34 6.16 -5.17
CA GLU A 83 2.07 5.45 -4.94
C GLU A 83 1.73 4.47 -6.08
N MET A 84 2.09 4.79 -7.33
CA MET A 84 1.96 3.82 -8.43
C MET A 84 2.91 2.64 -8.29
N HIS A 85 4.13 2.88 -7.80
CA HIS A 85 5.13 1.84 -7.58
C HIS A 85 4.66 0.82 -6.55
N GLU A 86 4.09 1.27 -5.43
CA GLU A 86 3.49 0.40 -4.40
C GLU A 86 2.35 -0.46 -4.96
N VAL A 87 1.52 0.09 -5.86
CA VAL A 87 0.45 -0.68 -6.50
C VAL A 87 1.02 -1.72 -7.47
N PHE A 88 2.08 -1.41 -8.22
CA PHE A 88 2.74 -2.40 -9.06
C PHE A 88 3.39 -3.51 -8.24
N GLU A 89 4.04 -3.20 -7.13
CA GLU A 89 4.61 -4.21 -6.23
C GLU A 89 3.52 -5.15 -5.70
N GLY A 90 2.39 -4.62 -5.27
CA GLY A 90 1.25 -5.44 -4.84
C GLY A 90 0.70 -6.34 -5.96
N LEU A 91 0.71 -5.87 -7.22
CA LEU A 91 0.30 -6.67 -8.37
C LEU A 91 1.32 -7.77 -8.72
N GLU A 92 2.61 -7.50 -8.60
CA GLU A 92 3.69 -8.46 -8.86
C GLU A 92 3.70 -9.57 -7.80
N ASP A 93 3.61 -9.21 -6.52
CA ASP A 93 3.65 -10.15 -5.41
C ASP A 93 2.35 -10.97 -5.28
N GLY A 94 1.24 -10.43 -5.80
CA GLY A 94 -0.09 -11.02 -5.70
C GLY A 94 -0.30 -12.31 -6.51
N ARG A 95 0.62 -12.69 -7.41
CA ARG A 95 0.51 -13.90 -8.26
C ARG A 95 -0.86 -14.04 -8.95
N ILE A 96 -1.33 -12.92 -9.50
CA ILE A 96 -2.69 -12.72 -10.02
C ILE A 96 -2.83 -13.41 -11.38
N MET A 97 -3.82 -14.29 -11.46
CA MET A 97 -4.29 -14.90 -12.70
C MET A 97 -5.66 -14.33 -13.04
N ASP A 98 -5.83 -13.82 -14.26
CA ASP A 98 -7.11 -13.33 -14.76
C ASP A 98 -7.37 -13.91 -16.15
N GLU A 99 -8.51 -14.55 -16.34
CA GLU A 99 -8.91 -15.20 -17.60
C GLU A 99 -7.82 -16.11 -18.24
N GLY A 100 -6.99 -16.75 -17.41
CA GLY A 100 -5.89 -17.61 -17.86
C GLY A 100 -4.61 -16.88 -18.26
N LYS A 101 -4.51 -15.58 -17.98
CA LYS A 101 -3.31 -14.75 -18.15
C LYS A 101 -2.64 -14.51 -16.80
N ASP A 102 -1.32 -14.61 -16.78
CA ASP A 102 -0.50 -14.25 -15.63
C ASP A 102 -0.29 -12.73 -15.59
N ILE A 103 -1.16 -12.04 -14.86
CA ILE A 103 -1.17 -10.58 -14.80
C ILE A 103 0.06 -10.07 -14.04
N SER A 104 0.48 -10.76 -12.98
CA SER A 104 1.69 -10.41 -12.24
C SER A 104 2.93 -10.43 -13.14
N ALA A 105 3.07 -11.46 -13.99
CA ALA A 105 4.17 -11.51 -14.96
C ALA A 105 4.08 -10.42 -16.03
N LEU A 106 2.87 -10.11 -16.52
CA LEU A 106 2.66 -9.02 -17.49
C LEU A 106 2.98 -7.65 -16.88
N VAL A 107 2.63 -7.40 -15.62
CA VAL A 107 2.99 -6.16 -14.91
C VAL A 107 4.51 -6.02 -14.82
N ALA A 108 5.22 -7.07 -14.41
CA ALA A 108 6.68 -7.08 -14.34
C ALA A 108 7.34 -6.87 -15.72
N GLN A 109 6.72 -7.39 -16.78
CA GLN A 109 7.24 -7.27 -18.14
C GLN A 109 7.00 -5.88 -18.76
N TYR A 110 5.80 -5.31 -18.58
CA TYR A 110 5.37 -4.10 -19.29
C TYR A 110 5.32 -2.87 -18.38
N GLY A 111 4.67 -2.97 -17.22
CA GLY A 111 4.37 -1.84 -16.35
C GLY A 111 5.58 -1.33 -15.58
N ARG A 112 6.21 -2.20 -14.80
CA ARG A 112 7.30 -1.85 -13.86
C ARG A 112 8.48 -1.15 -14.53
N PRO A 113 9.06 -1.65 -15.65
CA PRO A 113 10.21 -1.00 -16.29
C PRO A 113 9.91 0.43 -16.76
N SER A 114 8.69 0.68 -17.22
CA SER A 114 8.28 2.00 -17.69
C SER A 114 8.08 2.99 -16.55
N LEU A 115 7.58 2.52 -15.41
CA LEU A 115 7.45 3.37 -14.23
C LEU A 115 8.82 3.69 -13.63
N ASP A 116 9.73 2.73 -13.56
CA ASP A 116 11.09 2.93 -13.05
C ASP A 116 11.87 3.94 -13.90
N ALA A 117 11.76 3.84 -15.24
CA ALA A 117 12.37 4.80 -16.16
C ALA A 117 11.87 6.24 -15.94
N MET A 118 10.56 6.41 -15.70
CA MET A 118 9.98 7.70 -15.36
C MET A 118 10.46 8.21 -13.99
N GLY A 119 10.60 7.30 -13.02
CA GLY A 119 11.09 7.62 -11.67
C GLY A 119 12.51 8.17 -11.68
N ALA A 120 13.40 7.57 -12.46
CA ALA A 120 14.77 8.07 -12.64
C ALA A 120 14.79 9.52 -13.17
N HIS A 121 13.90 9.84 -14.11
CA HIS A 121 13.75 11.19 -14.67
C HIS A 121 13.21 12.20 -13.65
N LEU A 122 12.23 11.80 -12.82
CA LEU A 122 11.62 12.67 -11.79
C LEU A 122 12.55 13.04 -10.62
N GLN A 123 13.71 12.38 -10.51
CA GLN A 123 14.75 12.76 -9.55
C GLN A 123 15.58 13.97 -10.02
N GLU A 124 15.51 14.31 -11.31
CA GLU A 124 16.11 15.53 -11.82
C GLU A 124 15.29 16.75 -11.36
N GLU A 125 15.93 17.91 -11.14
CA GLU A 125 15.24 19.15 -10.76
C GLU A 125 14.49 19.82 -11.94
N ASP A 126 14.26 19.09 -13.02
CA ASP A 126 13.67 19.57 -14.27
C ASP A 126 12.49 18.69 -14.71
N SER A 127 11.41 19.33 -15.19
CA SER A 127 10.28 18.65 -15.82
C SER A 127 10.44 18.49 -17.33
N ALA A 128 11.53 18.96 -17.93
CA ALA A 128 11.81 18.76 -19.34
C ALA A 128 11.73 17.27 -19.68
N GLY A 129 10.85 16.91 -20.62
CA GLY A 129 10.65 15.52 -21.01
C GLY A 129 9.57 14.75 -20.23
N PHE A 130 8.96 15.35 -19.18
CA PHE A 130 7.87 14.71 -18.43
C PHE A 130 6.76 14.17 -19.33
N SER A 131 6.28 14.98 -20.28
CA SER A 131 5.20 14.58 -21.20
C SER A 131 5.57 13.34 -22.01
N ALA A 132 6.80 13.27 -22.52
CA ALA A 132 7.26 12.12 -23.30
C ALA A 132 7.36 10.85 -22.45
N MET A 133 7.79 10.99 -21.19
CA MET A 133 7.84 9.87 -20.25
C MET A 133 6.47 9.39 -19.82
N TYR A 134 5.54 10.33 -19.60
CA TYR A 134 4.16 9.99 -19.32
C TYR A 134 3.50 9.27 -20.51
N ASP A 135 3.73 9.73 -21.74
CA ASP A 135 3.26 9.04 -22.95
C ASP A 135 3.85 7.63 -23.07
N GLY A 136 5.12 7.44 -22.71
CA GLY A 136 5.76 6.12 -22.63
C GLY A 136 5.09 5.22 -21.59
N LEU A 137 4.77 5.74 -20.41
CA LEU A 137 4.02 5.02 -19.38
C LEU A 137 2.65 4.57 -19.89
N LEU A 138 1.89 5.46 -20.54
CA LEU A 138 0.60 5.12 -21.12
C LEU A 138 0.69 4.06 -22.22
N GLN A 139 1.74 4.11 -23.05
CA GLN A 139 1.99 3.08 -24.06
C GLN A 139 2.22 1.71 -23.40
N SER A 140 2.98 1.67 -22.32
CA SER A 140 3.24 0.45 -21.55
C SER A 140 1.97 -0.09 -20.88
N CYS A 141 1.14 0.77 -20.29
CA CYS A 141 -0.18 0.37 -19.76
C CYS A 141 -1.04 -0.29 -20.86
N ASN A 142 -1.13 0.36 -22.03
CA ASN A 142 -1.93 -0.15 -23.14
C ASN A 142 -1.35 -1.44 -23.75
N ALA A 143 -0.02 -1.61 -23.75
CA ALA A 143 0.62 -2.84 -24.20
C ALA A 143 0.30 -4.02 -23.26
N CYS A 144 0.34 -3.80 -21.95
CA CYS A 144 -0.08 -4.80 -20.96
C CYS A 144 -1.56 -5.18 -21.15
N HIS A 145 -2.45 -4.19 -21.27
CA HIS A 145 -3.88 -4.45 -21.52
C HIS A 145 -4.12 -5.21 -22.83
N ALA A 146 -3.34 -4.94 -23.89
CA ALA A 146 -3.44 -5.72 -25.12
C ALA A 146 -2.95 -7.17 -24.94
N ALA A 147 -1.87 -7.39 -24.18
CA ALA A 147 -1.33 -8.71 -23.90
C ALA A 147 -2.25 -9.55 -22.98
N SER A 148 -3.02 -8.91 -22.12
CA SER A 148 -4.03 -9.53 -21.26
C SER A 148 -5.41 -9.69 -21.93
N ASP A 149 -5.54 -9.47 -23.25
CA ASP A 149 -6.80 -9.51 -24.00
C ASP A 149 -7.84 -8.44 -23.60
N HIS A 150 -7.41 -7.40 -22.89
CA HIS A 150 -8.20 -6.25 -22.43
C HIS A 150 -7.94 -4.97 -23.25
N ALA A 151 -7.60 -5.08 -24.53
CA ALA A 151 -7.28 -3.93 -25.41
C ALA A 151 -8.40 -2.87 -25.53
N PHE A 152 -9.64 -3.21 -25.15
CA PHE A 152 -10.75 -2.25 -25.07
C PHE A 152 -10.58 -1.23 -23.93
N ILE A 153 -9.77 -1.53 -22.91
CA ILE A 153 -9.39 -0.61 -21.84
C ILE A 153 -8.22 0.26 -22.33
N ARG A 154 -8.55 1.28 -23.12
CA ARG A 154 -7.54 2.21 -23.65
C ARG A 154 -7.30 3.38 -22.71
N VAL A 155 -6.09 3.47 -22.18
CA VAL A 155 -5.65 4.56 -21.31
C VAL A 155 -5.07 5.70 -22.16
N VAL A 156 -5.48 6.94 -21.87
CA VAL A 156 -5.02 8.16 -22.53
C VAL A 156 -4.72 9.24 -21.50
N ALA A 157 -3.93 10.25 -21.88
CA ALA A 157 -3.69 11.40 -21.03
C ALA A 157 -5.02 12.10 -20.68
N PRO A 158 -5.24 12.44 -19.39
CA PRO A 158 -6.49 13.05 -18.97
C PRO A 158 -6.62 14.47 -19.50
N VAL A 159 -7.76 14.79 -20.11
CA VAL A 159 -8.07 16.17 -20.55
C VAL A 159 -8.40 17.07 -19.37
N ARG A 160 -8.94 16.49 -18.29
CA ARG A 160 -9.23 17.13 -17.01
C ARG A 160 -8.99 16.12 -15.90
N VAL A 161 -8.39 16.56 -14.80
CA VAL A 161 -8.15 15.74 -13.61
C VAL A 161 -9.19 16.15 -12.55
N PRO A 162 -10.22 15.33 -12.29
CA PRO A 162 -11.37 15.72 -11.48
C PRO A 162 -11.13 15.33 -10.03
N ASN A 163 -10.65 16.27 -9.23
CA ASN A 163 -10.50 16.08 -7.79
C ASN A 163 -10.01 17.40 -7.22
N GLY A 164 -10.64 17.87 -6.13
CA GLY A 164 -10.38 19.18 -5.50
C GLY A 164 -9.01 19.32 -4.83
N GLN A 165 -7.98 18.72 -5.41
CA GLN A 165 -6.58 18.89 -5.08
C GLN A 165 -5.99 19.99 -5.96
N VAL A 166 -5.16 20.83 -5.35
CA VAL A 166 -4.43 21.88 -6.05
C VAL A 166 -3.11 21.29 -6.57
N PHE A 167 -2.74 21.66 -7.79
CA PHE A 167 -1.47 21.28 -8.42
C PHE A 167 -0.66 22.54 -8.72
N GLY A 168 0.62 22.57 -8.37
CA GLY A 168 1.53 23.68 -8.69
C GLY A 168 1.54 24.83 -7.67
N SER A 169 1.01 24.64 -6.46
CA SER A 169 0.86 25.72 -5.46
C SER A 169 1.90 25.75 -4.34
N HIS A 170 2.97 24.94 -4.40
CA HIS A 170 3.97 24.88 -3.33
C HIS A 170 5.15 25.86 -3.50
N ARG A 171 4.97 26.96 -4.24
CA ARG A 171 5.97 28.05 -4.35
C ARG A 171 5.55 29.29 -3.58
#